data_AF-A0AA42WWQ3-F1
#
_entry.id   AF-A0AA42WWQ3-F1
#
_cell.length_a   1.000
_cell.length_b   1.000
_cell.length_c   1.000
_cell.angle_alpha   90.00
_cell.angle_beta   90.00
_cell.angle_gamma   90.00
#
_symmetry.space_group_name_H-M   'P 1'
#
loop_
_entity.id
_entity.type
_entity.pdbx_description
1 polymer ?
#
loop_
_entity_poly.entity_id
_entity_poly.type
_entity_poly.pdbx_seq_one_letter_code
_entity_poly.pdbx_strand_id
1 'polypeptide(L)'
;MTAGGSRLVFGKTANHLINGNLSIAGSVLFGAGRYTVSGGLTNGTGGTTWPYTSPITNQSWGQTLEGVSVSGYDMAGVNVSFILGGTINLAGGAKTKLIAPTSTVEGAAIADILVDSLTSQATNWGAGSQNVFSGVVHLPNSAVTMSGGNNSLSAGQCFTLIAYRVTASGGANAGTACKSISDLVGGSGGDVELVA
;
A
#
# COMPACT_ATOMS: atom_id res chain seq x y z
N MET A 1 8.36 25.58 0.14
CA MET A 1 8.03 25.14 -1.24
C MET A 1 8.26 23.65 -1.30
N THR A 2 7.21 22.85 -1.48
CA THR A 2 7.35 21.39 -1.66
C THR A 2 7.98 21.12 -3.02
N ALA A 3 9.06 20.34 -3.00
CA ALA A 3 9.90 20.03 -4.14
C ALA A 3 9.13 19.24 -5.21
N GLY A 4 9.49 19.45 -6.48
CA GLY A 4 8.82 18.85 -7.62
C GLY A 4 8.81 17.32 -7.61
N GLY A 5 7.71 16.76 -8.08
CA GLY A 5 7.52 15.34 -8.36
C GLY A 5 6.42 15.18 -9.41
N SER A 6 6.57 14.19 -10.30
CA SER A 6 5.53 13.88 -11.29
C SER A 6 4.32 13.23 -10.64
N ARG A 7 3.12 13.50 -11.18
CA ARG A 7 1.90 12.78 -10.82
C ARG A 7 1.63 11.72 -11.87
N LEU A 8 1.53 10.46 -11.45
CA LEU A 8 1.29 9.34 -12.34
C LEU A 8 -0.09 8.72 -12.04
N VAL A 9 -0.85 8.39 -13.08
CA VAL A 9 -2.12 7.68 -12.95
C VAL A 9 -2.07 6.47 -13.86
N PHE A 10 -2.10 5.28 -13.27
CA PHE A 10 -2.36 4.04 -13.98
C PHE A 10 -3.87 3.89 -14.15
N GLY A 11 -4.35 3.77 -15.39
CA GLY A 11 -5.75 3.45 -15.67
C GLY A 11 -6.10 2.04 -15.21
N LYS A 12 -7.40 1.72 -15.10
CA LYS A 12 -7.83 0.36 -14.74
C LYS A 12 -7.51 -0.62 -15.86
N THR A 13 -6.96 -1.77 -15.51
CA THR A 13 -6.82 -2.93 -16.41
C THR A 13 -6.66 -4.19 -15.56
N ALA A 14 -6.93 -5.35 -16.14
CA ALA A 14 -6.73 -6.61 -15.44
C ALA A 14 -5.28 -6.77 -14.96
N ASN A 15 -4.31 -6.44 -15.82
CA ASN A 15 -2.90 -6.64 -15.54
C ASN A 15 -2.06 -5.44 -15.99
N HIS A 16 -1.24 -4.94 -15.08
CA HIS A 16 -0.12 -4.06 -15.32
C HIS A 16 1.17 -4.86 -15.18
N LEU A 17 2.01 -4.83 -16.22
CA LEU A 17 3.38 -5.35 -16.16
C LEU A 17 4.35 -4.17 -16.09
N ILE A 18 5.16 -4.14 -15.04
CA ILE A 18 6.23 -3.15 -14.85
C ILE A 18 7.55 -3.91 -14.83
N ASN A 19 8.30 -3.82 -15.94
CA ASN A 19 9.60 -4.47 -16.08
C ASN A 19 10.71 -3.62 -15.44
N GLY A 20 10.76 -3.60 -14.12
CA GLY A 20 11.76 -2.85 -13.35
C GLY A 20 11.26 -2.48 -11.95
N ASN A 21 11.94 -1.52 -11.33
CA ASN A 21 11.51 -0.93 -10.06
C ASN A 21 10.52 0.21 -10.32
N LEU A 22 9.51 0.34 -9.45
CA LEU A 22 8.65 1.51 -9.41
C LEU A 22 9.06 2.38 -8.21
N SER A 23 9.81 3.45 -8.47
CA SER A 23 10.22 4.42 -7.45
C SER A 23 9.44 5.71 -7.59
N ILE A 24 8.57 6.00 -6.62
CA ILE A 24 7.68 7.15 -6.62
C ILE A 24 8.29 8.26 -5.78
N ALA A 25 8.70 9.33 -6.45
CA ALA A 25 9.18 10.57 -5.83
C ALA A 25 8.14 11.70 -5.89
N GLY A 26 6.94 11.44 -6.41
CA GLY A 26 5.84 12.40 -6.50
C GLY A 26 4.56 11.81 -5.91
N SER A 27 3.50 11.71 -6.71
CA SER A 27 2.27 11.01 -6.32
C SER A 27 1.84 10.03 -7.42
N VAL A 28 1.23 8.91 -7.03
CA VAL A 28 0.72 7.88 -7.95
C VAL A 28 -0.69 7.43 -7.58
N LEU A 29 -1.53 7.22 -8.59
CA LEU A 29 -2.78 6.46 -8.47
C LEU A 29 -2.66 5.16 -9.25
N PHE A 30 -3.07 4.09 -8.60
CA PHE A 30 -3.21 2.76 -9.17
C PHE A 30 -4.70 2.49 -9.41
N GLY A 31 -5.11 2.43 -10.68
CA GLY A 31 -6.41 1.88 -11.04
C GLY A 31 -6.55 0.42 -10.61
N ALA A 32 -7.78 -0.04 -10.41
CA ALA A 32 -8.05 -1.43 -10.05
C ALA A 32 -7.40 -2.42 -11.04
N GLY A 33 -6.81 -3.48 -10.50
CA GLY A 33 -6.03 -4.46 -11.28
C GLY A 33 -4.87 -5.08 -10.51
N ARG A 34 -4.22 -6.06 -11.14
CA ARG A 34 -2.95 -6.61 -10.65
C ARG A 34 -1.75 -5.91 -11.24
N TYR A 35 -0.77 -5.63 -10.40
CA TYR A 35 0.50 -5.04 -10.74
C TYR A 35 1.60 -6.07 -10.55
N THR A 36 2.09 -6.63 -11.65
CA THR A 36 3.28 -7.48 -11.66
C THR A 36 4.50 -6.59 -11.90
N VAL A 37 5.33 -6.44 -10.89
CA VAL A 37 6.52 -5.58 -10.90
C VAL A 37 7.75 -6.48 -10.78
N SER A 38 8.61 -6.49 -11.79
CA SER A 38 9.82 -7.34 -11.77
C SER A 38 10.80 -6.95 -10.66
N GLY A 39 10.77 -5.68 -10.23
CA GLY A 39 11.55 -5.15 -9.11
C GLY A 39 10.70 -4.85 -7.88
N GLY A 40 11.17 -3.86 -7.09
CA GLY A 40 10.47 -3.36 -5.91
C GLY A 40 9.57 -2.16 -6.19
N LEU A 41 8.72 -1.87 -5.21
CA LEU A 41 7.91 -0.66 -5.14
C LEU A 41 8.46 0.23 -4.03
N THR A 42 8.82 1.47 -4.34
CA THR A 42 9.26 2.43 -3.33
C THR A 42 8.37 3.65 -3.36
N ASN A 43 7.76 3.96 -2.21
CA ASN A 43 7.18 5.28 -1.97
C ASN A 43 8.23 6.17 -1.31
N GLY A 44 8.96 6.94 -2.11
CA GLY A 44 10.03 7.83 -1.65
C GLY A 44 9.55 9.20 -1.16
N THR A 45 8.31 9.57 -1.52
CA THR A 45 7.66 10.88 -1.31
C THR A 45 8.33 12.10 -1.94
N GLY A 46 7.49 12.98 -2.52
CA GLY A 46 7.86 14.32 -2.99
C GLY A 46 7.03 15.44 -2.37
N GLY A 47 6.29 15.16 -1.29
CA GLY A 47 5.44 16.17 -0.63
C GLY A 47 4.18 16.56 -1.41
N THR A 48 3.78 15.79 -2.43
CA THR A 48 2.55 15.98 -3.18
C THR A 48 1.53 14.90 -2.85
N THR A 49 0.31 15.29 -2.50
CA THR A 49 -0.82 14.36 -2.27
C THR A 49 -1.92 14.57 -3.30
N TRP A 50 -2.84 13.61 -3.36
CA TRP A 50 -4.12 13.75 -4.05
C TRP A 50 -5.14 14.51 -3.18
N PRO A 51 -6.17 15.14 -3.76
CA PRO A 51 -6.48 15.23 -5.19
C PRO A 51 -5.58 16.21 -5.95
N TYR A 52 -5.64 16.17 -7.27
CA TYR A 52 -4.99 17.14 -8.15
C TYR A 52 -5.92 17.51 -9.30
N THR A 53 -6.01 18.81 -9.58
CA THR A 53 -6.67 19.35 -10.77
C THR A 53 -5.61 19.95 -11.69
N SER A 54 -5.55 19.47 -12.93
CA SER A 54 -4.65 20.01 -13.94
C SER A 54 -5.08 21.43 -14.33
N PRO A 55 -4.20 22.44 -14.25
CA PRO A 55 -4.54 23.80 -14.69
C PRO A 55 -4.62 23.91 -16.23
N ILE A 56 -4.12 22.91 -16.96
CA ILE A 56 -4.11 22.89 -18.43
C ILE A 56 -5.39 22.25 -18.97
N THR A 57 -5.80 21.11 -18.40
CA THR A 57 -6.94 20.32 -18.91
C THR A 57 -8.20 20.44 -18.05
N ASN A 58 -8.11 21.09 -16.88
CA ASN A 58 -9.16 21.17 -15.87
C ASN A 58 -9.67 19.80 -15.37
N GLN A 59 -8.94 18.73 -15.68
CA GLN A 59 -9.25 17.38 -15.22
C GLN A 59 -8.77 17.20 -13.79
N SER A 60 -9.57 16.52 -12.98
CA SER A 60 -9.28 16.24 -11.58
C SER A 60 -9.12 14.74 -11.35
N TRP A 61 -8.15 14.37 -10.50
CA TRP A 61 -7.88 12.99 -10.12
C TRP A 61 -7.69 12.86 -8.61
N GLY A 62 -7.89 11.64 -8.11
CA GLY A 62 -7.49 11.27 -6.76
C GLY A 62 -8.38 11.80 -5.64
N GLN A 63 -9.63 12.18 -5.96
CA GLN A 63 -10.62 12.34 -4.90
C GLN A 63 -11.11 10.98 -4.40
N THR A 64 -11.51 10.11 -5.32
CA THR A 64 -11.95 8.76 -5.02
C THR A 64 -11.39 7.76 -6.02
N LEU A 65 -11.22 6.52 -5.56
CA LEU A 65 -10.99 5.33 -6.39
C LEU A 65 -11.98 4.26 -5.94
N GLU A 66 -12.70 3.63 -6.87
CA GLU A 66 -13.73 2.62 -6.58
C GLU A 66 -14.71 3.01 -5.45
N GLY A 67 -15.10 4.30 -5.40
CA GLY A 67 -16.02 4.81 -4.36
C GLY A 67 -15.37 5.11 -3.01
N VAL A 68 -14.09 4.81 -2.82
CA VAL A 68 -13.33 5.07 -1.59
C VAL A 68 -12.53 6.37 -1.73
N SER A 69 -12.61 7.24 -0.72
CA SER A 69 -11.78 8.46 -0.67
C SER A 69 -10.29 8.12 -0.56
N VAL A 70 -9.49 8.73 -1.44
CA VAL A 70 -8.02 8.60 -1.43
C VAL A 70 -7.32 9.96 -1.29
N SER A 71 -8.07 10.99 -0.93
CA SER A 71 -7.54 12.33 -0.64
C SER A 71 -6.57 12.31 0.54
N GLY A 72 -5.49 13.10 0.44
CA GLY A 72 -4.45 13.20 1.47
C GLY A 72 -3.33 12.17 1.35
N TYR A 73 -3.44 11.19 0.45
CA TYR A 73 -2.41 10.18 0.18
C TYR A 73 -1.58 10.56 -1.06
N ASP A 74 -0.30 10.21 -1.07
CA ASP A 74 0.60 10.40 -2.20
C ASP A 74 0.62 9.16 -3.12
N MET A 75 0.48 7.98 -2.56
CA MET A 75 0.34 6.71 -3.27
C MET A 75 -1.00 6.09 -2.90
N ALA A 76 -1.89 5.89 -3.88
CA ALA A 76 -3.18 5.27 -3.60
C ALA A 76 -3.65 4.27 -4.65
N GLY A 77 -4.39 3.24 -4.21
CA GLY A 77 -4.98 2.20 -5.05
C GLY A 77 -6.10 1.46 -4.32
N VAL A 78 -7.15 1.09 -5.03
CA VAL A 78 -8.30 0.35 -4.49
C VAL A 78 -8.65 -0.77 -5.46
N ASN A 79 -8.93 -1.96 -4.91
CA ASN A 79 -9.04 -3.21 -5.67
C ASN A 79 -7.75 -3.52 -6.44
N VAL A 80 -6.62 -3.45 -5.73
CA VAL A 80 -5.29 -3.65 -6.30
C VAL A 80 -4.56 -4.80 -5.62
N SER A 81 -3.78 -5.56 -6.40
CA SER A 81 -2.85 -6.57 -5.90
C SER A 81 -1.48 -6.38 -6.53
N PHE A 82 -0.42 -6.45 -5.73
CA PHE A 82 0.96 -6.29 -6.20
C PHE A 82 1.71 -7.61 -6.07
N ILE A 83 2.28 -8.09 -7.18
CA ILE A 83 3.22 -9.22 -7.19
C ILE A 83 4.59 -8.63 -7.51
N LEU A 84 5.51 -8.68 -6.56
CA LEU A 84 6.81 -7.98 -6.63
C LEU A 84 7.97 -8.98 -6.70
N GLY A 85 8.93 -8.74 -7.59
CA GLY A 85 10.24 -9.42 -7.55
C GLY A 85 11.20 -8.84 -6.51
N GLY A 86 10.97 -7.58 -6.12
CA GLY A 86 11.60 -6.91 -4.98
C GLY A 86 10.63 -6.80 -3.80
N THR A 87 10.68 -5.72 -3.03
CA THR A 87 9.76 -5.49 -1.90
C THR A 87 9.11 -4.10 -1.97
N ILE A 88 8.20 -3.81 -1.04
CA ILE A 88 7.54 -2.51 -0.84
C ILE A 88 8.21 -1.68 0.26
N ASN A 89 8.96 -0.65 -0.12
CA ASN A 89 9.61 0.27 0.81
C ASN A 89 8.89 1.60 0.91
N LEU A 90 8.78 2.14 2.12
CA LEU A 90 8.05 3.38 2.42
C LEU A 90 8.98 4.34 3.15
N ALA A 91 9.25 5.51 2.58
CA ALA A 91 10.08 6.55 3.20
C ALA A 91 9.36 7.25 4.36
N GLY A 92 10.11 8.00 5.18
CA GLY A 92 9.63 8.61 6.43
C GLY A 92 8.55 9.71 6.34
N GLY A 93 7.95 9.92 5.18
CA GLY A 93 6.79 10.79 5.00
C GLY A 93 5.71 10.17 4.13
N ALA A 94 5.88 8.90 3.73
CA ALA A 94 5.00 8.20 2.80
C ALA A 94 3.57 8.20 3.30
N LYS A 95 2.65 8.67 2.46
CA LYS A 95 1.21 8.61 2.71
C LYS A 95 0.57 7.63 1.75
N THR A 96 0.60 6.35 2.12
CA THR A 96 0.16 5.26 1.24
C THR A 96 -1.25 4.81 1.59
N LYS A 97 -2.12 4.59 0.61
CA LYS A 97 -3.42 3.92 0.82
C LYS A 97 -3.65 2.86 -0.24
N LEU A 98 -3.45 1.59 0.11
CA LEU A 98 -3.67 0.48 -0.82
C LEU A 98 -4.67 -0.51 -0.23
N ILE A 99 -5.69 -0.85 -1.01
CA ILE A 99 -6.79 -1.72 -0.60
C ILE A 99 -6.88 -2.89 -1.58
N ALA A 100 -6.73 -4.11 -1.07
CA ALA A 100 -6.91 -5.34 -1.82
C ALA A 100 -8.37 -5.49 -2.29
N PRO A 101 -8.62 -6.23 -3.38
CA PRO A 101 -9.98 -6.60 -3.77
C PRO A 101 -10.61 -7.56 -2.75
N THR A 102 -11.92 -7.46 -2.52
CA THR A 102 -12.69 -8.40 -1.68
C THR A 102 -13.21 -9.62 -2.44
N SER A 103 -13.03 -9.65 -3.76
CA SER A 103 -13.39 -10.77 -4.62
C SER A 103 -12.38 -10.90 -5.74
N THR A 104 -12.05 -12.13 -6.12
CA THR A 104 -11.16 -12.38 -7.24
C THR A 104 -11.90 -12.07 -8.52
N VAL A 105 -11.30 -11.24 -9.36
CA VAL A 105 -11.76 -11.04 -10.73
C VAL A 105 -10.90 -11.92 -11.62
N GLU A 106 -11.52 -12.72 -12.49
CA GLU A 106 -10.82 -13.67 -13.36
C GLU A 106 -9.64 -12.99 -14.09
N GLY A 107 -8.42 -13.47 -13.81
CA GLY A 107 -7.19 -12.96 -14.42
C GLY A 107 -6.71 -11.58 -14.00
N ALA A 108 -7.35 -10.91 -13.03
CA ALA A 108 -7.01 -9.55 -12.61
C ALA A 108 -6.44 -9.52 -11.18
N ALA A 109 -7.20 -9.07 -10.18
CA ALA A 109 -6.73 -8.92 -8.80
C ALA A 109 -7.07 -10.16 -7.95
N ILE A 110 -6.18 -10.50 -7.01
CA ILE A 110 -6.32 -11.70 -6.17
C ILE A 110 -7.04 -11.27 -4.89
N ALA A 111 -8.20 -11.87 -4.61
CA ALA A 111 -8.95 -11.60 -3.39
C ALA A 111 -8.03 -11.59 -2.17
N ASP A 112 -8.18 -10.55 -1.35
CA ASP A 112 -7.49 -10.35 -0.09
C ASP A 112 -5.96 -10.21 -0.16
N ILE A 113 -5.28 -10.58 -1.27
CA ILE A 113 -3.84 -10.34 -1.40
C ILE A 113 -3.60 -8.92 -1.88
N LEU A 114 -2.96 -8.13 -1.02
CA LEU A 114 -2.54 -6.78 -1.34
C LEU A 114 -1.14 -6.75 -1.94
N VAL A 115 -0.17 -7.39 -1.27
CA VAL A 115 1.21 -7.49 -1.74
C VAL A 115 1.67 -8.93 -1.54
N ASP A 116 2.29 -9.49 -2.57
CA ASP A 116 3.02 -10.76 -2.51
C ASP A 116 4.46 -10.53 -3.01
N SER A 117 5.43 -11.01 -2.24
CA SER A 117 6.81 -11.11 -2.67
C SER A 117 7.53 -12.23 -1.95
N LEU A 118 8.29 -13.02 -2.71
CA LEU A 118 9.15 -14.08 -2.20
C LEU A 118 10.60 -13.62 -2.01
N THR A 119 10.90 -12.34 -2.20
CA THR A 119 12.25 -11.79 -2.06
C THR A 119 12.75 -11.88 -0.62
N SER A 120 14.06 -12.04 -0.45
CA SER A 120 14.73 -11.93 0.86
C SER A 120 15.27 -10.53 1.15
N GLN A 121 15.05 -9.56 0.24
CA GLN A 121 15.44 -8.17 0.46
C GLN A 121 14.67 -7.59 1.66
N ALA A 122 15.37 -6.81 2.49
CA ALA A 122 14.76 -6.17 3.64
C ALA A 122 13.69 -5.16 3.23
N THR A 123 12.59 -5.16 3.99
CA THR A 123 11.47 -4.23 3.81
C THR A 123 11.52 -3.16 4.89
N ASN A 124 11.54 -1.90 4.48
CA ASN A 124 11.67 -0.77 5.40
C ASN A 124 10.46 0.15 5.29
N TRP A 125 9.73 0.29 6.39
CA TRP A 125 8.66 1.26 6.58
C TRP A 125 9.14 2.33 7.56
N GLY A 126 9.59 3.43 6.97
CA GLY A 126 10.32 4.50 7.64
C GLY A 126 9.48 5.33 8.62
N ALA A 127 10.18 5.93 9.57
CA ALA A 127 9.64 6.81 10.60
C ALA A 127 8.79 7.95 10.05
N GLY A 128 7.55 8.11 10.51
CA GLY A 128 6.62 9.17 10.09
C GLY A 128 5.75 8.83 8.87
N SER A 129 5.91 7.65 8.27
CA SER A 129 4.98 7.19 7.22
C SER A 129 3.59 6.89 7.78
N GLN A 130 2.56 7.28 7.02
CA GLN A 130 1.14 7.13 7.32
C GLN A 130 0.50 6.27 6.24
N ASN A 131 0.34 4.98 6.53
CA ASN A 131 -0.14 4.01 5.57
C ASN A 131 -1.50 3.48 5.99
N VAL A 132 -2.35 3.26 4.99
CA VAL A 132 -3.57 2.47 5.11
C VAL A 132 -3.42 1.28 4.19
N PHE A 133 -3.36 0.09 4.79
CA PHE A 133 -3.33 -1.17 4.06
C PHE A 133 -4.55 -1.99 4.41
N SER A 134 -5.19 -2.57 3.40
CA SER A 134 -6.21 -3.58 3.59
C SER A 134 -5.93 -4.78 2.69
N GLY A 135 -6.03 -5.97 3.28
CA GLY A 135 -5.62 -7.25 2.73
C GLY A 135 -4.35 -7.80 3.38
N VAL A 136 -3.79 -8.82 2.75
CA VAL A 136 -2.61 -9.56 3.15
C VAL A 136 -1.39 -8.97 2.45
N VAL A 137 -0.39 -8.59 3.24
CA VAL A 137 0.97 -8.31 2.80
C VAL A 137 1.81 -9.54 3.12
N HIS A 138 2.09 -10.34 2.11
CA HIS A 138 2.81 -11.61 2.17
C HIS A 138 4.26 -11.42 1.72
N LEU A 139 5.17 -11.40 2.70
CA LEU A 139 6.61 -11.17 2.56
C LEU A 139 7.42 -12.23 3.35
N PRO A 140 7.15 -13.54 3.18
CA PRO A 140 7.58 -14.59 4.10
C PRO A 140 9.10 -14.72 4.26
N ASN A 141 9.89 -14.23 3.30
CA ASN A 141 11.36 -14.30 3.33
C ASN A 141 12.03 -12.97 3.69
N SER A 142 11.26 -11.89 3.83
CA SER A 142 11.78 -10.55 4.08
C SER A 142 11.66 -10.16 5.55
N ALA A 143 12.72 -9.58 6.10
CA ALA A 143 12.66 -8.89 7.38
C ALA A 143 12.01 -7.51 7.19
N VAL A 144 10.88 -7.29 7.86
CA VAL A 144 10.12 -6.03 7.84
C VAL A 144 10.49 -5.19 9.06
N THR A 145 10.98 -3.98 8.82
CA THR A 145 11.29 -3.01 9.86
C THR A 145 10.33 -1.83 9.79
N MET A 146 9.62 -1.58 10.89
CA MET A 146 8.73 -0.45 11.09
C MET A 146 9.38 0.46 12.14
N SER A 147 9.56 1.74 11.82
CA SER A 147 10.32 2.66 12.67
C SER A 147 9.54 3.93 13.03
N GLY A 148 9.90 4.56 14.14
CA GLY A 148 9.68 5.98 14.46
C GLY A 148 8.31 6.57 14.12
N GLY A 149 7.24 6.18 14.81
CA GLY A 149 5.90 6.75 14.56
C GLY A 149 5.32 6.41 13.19
N ASN A 150 5.83 5.39 12.49
CA ASN A 150 5.11 4.74 11.39
C ASN A 150 3.70 4.37 11.86
N ASN A 151 2.70 4.64 11.04
CA ASN A 151 1.32 4.32 11.33
C ASN A 151 0.73 3.56 10.15
N SER A 152 0.67 2.23 10.22
CA SER A 152 0.18 1.38 9.13
C SER A 152 -1.14 0.72 9.55
N LEU A 153 -2.26 1.40 9.31
CA LEU A 153 -3.59 1.05 9.82
C LEU A 153 -4.47 0.38 8.76
N SER A 154 -5.53 -0.28 9.21
CA SER A 154 -6.53 -0.85 8.30
C SER A 154 -7.72 0.06 7.98
N ALA A 155 -7.80 1.24 8.62
CA ALA A 155 -8.90 2.21 8.45
C ALA A 155 -10.32 1.61 8.54
N GLY A 156 -10.52 0.61 9.41
CA GLY A 156 -11.80 -0.09 9.59
C GLY A 156 -11.97 -1.34 8.70
N GLN A 157 -10.94 -1.73 7.95
CA GLN A 157 -10.88 -2.97 7.17
C GLN A 157 -9.92 -3.98 7.81
N CYS A 158 -9.65 -5.11 7.14
CA CYS A 158 -8.68 -6.09 7.61
C CYS A 158 -7.29 -5.88 7.01
N PHE A 159 -6.24 -6.02 7.84
CA PHE A 159 -4.84 -6.02 7.45
C PHE A 159 -4.11 -7.20 8.10
N THR A 160 -3.36 -7.94 7.30
CA THR A 160 -2.52 -9.05 7.78
C THR A 160 -1.12 -8.90 7.19
N LEU A 161 -0.09 -9.02 8.03
CA LEU A 161 1.31 -9.02 7.61
C LEU A 161 1.92 -10.40 7.90
N ILE A 162 2.38 -11.07 6.86
CA ILE A 162 3.14 -12.32 6.96
C ILE A 162 4.58 -12.00 6.55
N ALA A 163 5.54 -12.15 7.46
CA ALA A 163 6.92 -11.81 7.21
C ALA A 163 7.88 -12.75 7.94
N TYR A 164 9.12 -12.89 7.42
CA TYR A 164 10.16 -13.67 8.09
C TYR A 164 10.43 -13.18 9.52
N ARG A 165 10.47 -11.85 9.67
CA ARG A 165 10.63 -11.17 10.95
C ARG A 165 10.00 -9.80 10.87
N VAL A 166 9.27 -9.41 11.90
CA VAL A 166 8.76 -8.05 12.07
C VAL A 166 9.49 -7.37 13.22
N THR A 167 10.05 -6.19 12.97
CA THR A 167 10.71 -5.36 13.97
C THR A 167 10.04 -4.00 14.02
N ALA A 168 9.32 -3.72 15.09
CA ALA A 168 8.71 -2.41 15.35
C ALA A 168 9.51 -1.66 16.42
N SER A 169 9.96 -0.44 16.13
CA SER A 169 10.73 0.38 17.08
C SER A 169 10.32 1.86 17.03
N GLY A 170 10.53 2.58 18.14
CA GLY A 170 10.34 4.04 18.19
C GLY A 170 8.88 4.51 18.09
N GLY A 171 7.93 3.79 18.71
CA GLY A 171 6.51 4.19 18.70
C GLY A 171 5.77 3.94 17.38
N ALA A 172 6.25 2.99 16.58
CA ALA A 172 5.53 2.53 15.40
C ALA A 172 4.19 1.85 15.81
N ASN A 173 3.11 2.25 15.15
CA ASN A 173 1.78 1.69 15.29
C ASN A 173 1.47 0.84 14.05
N ALA A 174 1.27 -0.46 14.25
CA ALA A 174 0.70 -1.36 13.26
C ALA A 174 -0.79 -1.56 13.56
N GLY A 175 -1.62 -1.58 12.51
CA GLY A 175 -3.06 -1.79 12.59
C GLY A 175 -3.44 -3.16 13.14
N THR A 176 -4.69 -3.22 13.59
CA THR A 176 -5.40 -4.36 14.19
C THR A 176 -5.24 -5.65 13.40
N ALA A 177 -4.86 -6.76 14.04
CA ALA A 177 -5.01 -8.09 13.46
C ALA A 177 -6.50 -8.39 13.25
N CYS A 178 -6.83 -8.99 12.09
CA CYS A 178 -8.15 -9.54 11.88
C CYS A 178 -8.23 -10.97 12.39
N LYS A 179 -9.25 -11.26 13.21
CA LYS A 179 -9.58 -12.63 13.64
C LYS A 179 -10.01 -13.52 12.46
N SER A 180 -10.59 -12.93 11.41
CA SER A 180 -10.84 -13.59 10.11
C SER A 180 -11.19 -12.53 9.05
N ILE A 181 -10.92 -12.82 7.77
CA ILE A 181 -11.40 -12.02 6.62
C ILE A 181 -12.93 -12.07 6.49
N SER A 182 -13.59 -13.03 7.15
CA SER A 182 -15.04 -13.24 7.13
C SER A 182 -15.83 -12.49 8.20
N ASP A 183 -15.21 -11.98 9.27
CA ASP A 183 -15.93 -11.34 10.38
C ASP A 183 -15.91 -9.81 10.28
N LEU A 184 -16.66 -9.29 9.31
CA LEU A 184 -16.99 -7.86 9.16
C LEU A 184 -18.00 -7.35 10.21
N VAL A 185 -18.11 -7.97 11.39
CA VAL A 185 -19.10 -7.58 12.41
C VAL A 185 -18.47 -7.44 13.80
N GLY A 186 -18.08 -6.20 14.12
CA GLY A 186 -18.10 -5.65 15.48
C GLY A 186 -17.11 -6.24 16.49
N GLY A 187 -15.91 -5.66 16.56
CA GLY A 187 -15.00 -5.89 17.69
C GLY A 187 -13.92 -4.82 17.79
N SER A 188 -14.05 -3.91 18.75
CA SER A 188 -13.04 -2.91 19.09
C SER A 188 -11.92 -3.55 19.91
N GLY A 189 -10.74 -3.76 19.33
CA GLY A 189 -9.55 -4.20 20.06
C GLY A 189 -8.40 -4.49 19.11
N GLY A 190 -7.30 -3.73 19.25
CA GLY A 190 -6.07 -3.90 18.49
C GLY A 190 -5.14 -4.90 19.15
N ASP A 191 -5.15 -6.14 18.65
CA ASP A 191 -4.12 -7.13 18.95
C ASP A 191 -3.24 -7.33 17.72
N VAL A 192 -1.93 -7.48 17.90
CA VAL A 192 -1.00 -7.98 16.89
C VAL A 192 -0.67 -9.41 17.29
N GLU A 193 -1.24 -10.39 16.58
CA GLU A 193 -0.94 -11.79 16.82
C GLU A 193 0.31 -12.21 16.03
N LEU A 194 1.41 -12.38 16.75
CA LEU A 194 2.61 -13.04 16.22
C LEU A 194 2.38 -14.55 16.33
N VAL A 195 1.98 -15.19 15.24
CA VAL A 195 1.96 -16.66 15.19
C VAL A 195 3.39 -17.14 14.96
N ALA A 196 3.97 -17.76 15.99
CA ALA A 196 5.30 -18.39 15.95
C ALA A 196 5.21 -19.84 15.45
#